data_AF-A5KTA6-F1
#
_entry.id   AF-A5KTA6-F1
#
_cell.length_a   1.000
_cell.length_b   1.000
_cell.length_c   1.000
_cell.angle_alpha   90.00
_cell.angle_beta   90.00
_cell.angle_gamma   90.00
#
_symmetry.space_group_name_H-M   'P 1'
#
loop_
_entity.id
_entity.type
_entity.pdbx_description
1 polymer ?
#
loop_
_entity_poly.entity_id
_entity_poly.type
_entity_poly.pdbx_seq_one_letter_code
_entity_poly.pdbx_strand_id
1 'polypeptide(L)'
;IVRDDGFGGIVIRNHILGFETLSDDGTYVVLKIGAGEDWDSVVERSVTMGLSGIEALSAIPGTAGATPVQNVGAYGQEIASTLTELEAYDMKEKRFVVLKNADCGFAYRYSIFKSTENRRYIITSITLKLSRIAPQPPFYDSLQKYLDEHNITYFTPQVIRDAVIAIRKVKLPNPVLTPNTGSFFKNPIIEEWLLNELRKTYDDIPSYTMAAKRFCDGEFNVDGISRVEDGEAVRGIGVKRRGIFGVGVVVDVKGTDVGEK
;
A
#
# COMPACT_ATOMS: atom_id res chain seq x y z
N ILE A 1 -13.66 -3.66 9.61
CA ILE A 1 -14.66 -4.71 9.94
C ILE A 1 -15.69 -4.05 10.84
N VAL A 2 -16.95 -4.08 10.45
CA VAL A 2 -18.06 -3.61 11.30
C VAL A 2 -18.61 -4.83 12.01
N ARG A 3 -18.96 -4.66 13.29
CA ARG A 3 -19.52 -5.74 14.11
C ARG A 3 -21.01 -5.94 13.78
N ASP A 4 -21.53 -7.13 14.07
CA ASP A 4 -22.92 -7.50 13.76
C ASP A 4 -23.95 -6.69 14.56
N ASP A 5 -23.56 -6.14 15.72
CA ASP A 5 -24.36 -5.21 16.53
C ASP A 5 -24.48 -3.80 15.91
N GLY A 6 -23.82 -3.56 14.78
CA GLY A 6 -23.92 -2.33 14.01
C GLY A 6 -22.98 -1.22 14.50
N PHE A 7 -23.32 0.03 14.17
CA PHE A 7 -22.55 1.21 14.55
C PHE A 7 -23.48 2.24 15.18
N GLY A 8 -23.30 2.51 16.48
CA GLY A 8 -24.10 3.46 17.27
C GLY A 8 -23.74 4.92 17.00
N GLY A 9 -23.67 5.32 15.73
CA GLY A 9 -23.29 6.68 15.33
C GLY A 9 -23.63 6.98 13.88
N ILE A 10 -23.21 8.15 13.41
CA ILE A 10 -23.44 8.59 12.02
C ILE A 10 -22.34 8.02 11.13
N VAL A 11 -22.75 7.37 10.04
CA VAL A 11 -21.85 6.95 8.96
C VAL A 11 -21.97 7.94 7.81
N ILE A 12 -20.84 8.58 7.49
CA ILE A 12 -20.76 9.49 6.34
C ILE A 12 -20.05 8.75 5.21
N ARG A 13 -20.74 8.57 4.09
CA ARG A 13 -20.10 8.08 2.85
C ARG A 13 -19.48 9.27 2.14
N ASN A 14 -18.16 9.25 1.99
CA ASN A 14 -17.46 10.24 1.18
C ASN A 14 -17.80 10.03 -0.30
N HIS A 15 -18.47 11.00 -0.91
CA HIS A 15 -18.88 10.99 -2.32
C HIS A 15 -18.52 12.32 -3.00
N ILE A 16 -17.42 12.94 -2.54
CA ILE A 16 -16.84 14.12 -3.17
C ILE A 16 -16.12 13.65 -4.43
N LEU A 17 -16.78 13.78 -5.58
CA LEU A 17 -16.26 13.44 -6.89
C LEU A 17 -15.51 14.62 -7.50
N GLY A 18 -14.67 14.33 -8.49
CA GLY A 18 -13.86 15.32 -9.19
C GLY A 18 -12.59 14.67 -9.75
N PHE A 19 -12.23 15.04 -10.98
CA PHE A 19 -10.98 14.65 -11.60
C PHE A 19 -10.58 15.77 -12.55
N GLU A 20 -9.68 16.60 -12.08
CA GLU A 20 -9.28 17.85 -12.71
C GLU A 20 -7.79 17.83 -13.01
N THR A 21 -7.43 18.24 -14.22
CA THR A 21 -6.02 18.50 -14.58
C THR A 21 -5.67 19.91 -14.14
N LEU A 22 -4.81 20.04 -13.12
CA LEU A 22 -4.33 21.34 -12.63
C LEU A 22 -3.22 21.91 -13.53
N SER A 23 -2.37 21.04 -14.07
CA SER A 23 -1.30 21.43 -15.00
C SER A 23 -0.86 20.24 -15.86
N ASP A 24 -0.43 20.50 -17.09
CA ASP A 24 0.22 19.56 -17.99
C ASP A 24 1.38 20.29 -18.69
N ASP A 25 2.61 19.84 -18.45
CA ASP A 25 3.83 20.40 -19.08
C ASP A 25 4.33 19.56 -20.27
N GLY A 26 3.55 18.57 -20.70
CA GLY A 26 3.89 17.60 -21.73
C GLY A 26 4.71 16.41 -21.23
N THR A 27 5.34 16.49 -20.05
CA THR A 27 6.05 15.35 -19.42
C THR A 27 5.36 14.91 -18.13
N TYR A 28 4.91 15.85 -17.32
CA TYR A 28 4.22 15.63 -16.06
C TYR A 28 2.83 16.26 -16.09
N VAL A 29 1.90 15.55 -15.47
CA VAL A 29 0.51 16.00 -15.30
C VAL A 29 0.16 15.99 -13.83
N VAL A 30 -0.37 17.10 -13.34
CA VAL A 30 -0.87 17.22 -11.97
C VAL A 30 -2.38 17.09 -11.99
N LEU A 31 -2.90 16.09 -11.30
CA LEU A 31 -4.31 15.76 -11.22
C LEU A 31 -4.82 15.99 -9.81
N LYS A 32 -5.91 16.75 -9.67
CA LYS A 32 -6.68 16.85 -8.42
C LYS A 32 -7.89 15.92 -8.51
N ILE A 33 -8.01 15.03 -7.53
CA ILE A 33 -8.99 13.94 -7.52
C ILE A 33 -9.82 14.04 -6.25
N GLY A 34 -11.15 14.03 -6.40
CA GLY A 34 -12.09 14.02 -5.28
C GLY A 34 -11.94 12.75 -4.44
N ALA A 35 -11.99 12.88 -3.12
CA ALA A 35 -11.75 11.77 -2.20
C ALA A 35 -12.78 10.62 -2.30
N GLY A 36 -13.95 10.89 -2.86
CA GLY A 36 -15.01 9.92 -3.10
C GLY A 36 -14.93 9.18 -4.43
N GLU A 37 -14.00 9.55 -5.32
CA GLU A 37 -13.80 8.85 -6.59
C GLU A 37 -13.43 7.38 -6.35
N ASP A 38 -13.97 6.48 -7.18
CA ASP A 38 -13.56 5.07 -7.18
C ASP A 38 -12.10 4.98 -7.63
N TRP A 39 -11.27 4.30 -6.82
CA TRP A 39 -9.83 4.31 -7.05
C TRP A 39 -9.44 3.63 -8.36
N ASP A 40 -10.07 2.52 -8.73
CA ASP A 40 -9.67 1.83 -9.96
C ASP A 40 -10.10 2.60 -11.21
N SER A 41 -11.25 3.29 -11.14
CA SER A 41 -11.68 4.24 -12.16
C SER A 41 -10.69 5.40 -12.34
N VAL A 42 -10.10 5.90 -11.25
CA VAL A 42 -9.05 6.93 -11.29
C VAL A 42 -7.81 6.39 -12.02
N VAL A 43 -7.35 5.20 -11.66
CA VAL A 43 -6.18 4.57 -12.31
C VAL A 43 -6.46 4.33 -13.80
N GLU A 44 -7.64 3.83 -14.16
CA GLU A 44 -8.05 3.62 -15.56
C GLU A 44 -8.00 4.91 -16.37
N ARG A 45 -8.56 6.00 -15.84
CA ARG A 45 -8.54 7.31 -16.51
C ARG A 45 -7.13 7.84 -16.70
N SER A 46 -6.29 7.78 -15.67
CA SER A 46 -4.89 8.20 -15.77
C SER A 46 -4.10 7.39 -16.80
N VAL A 47 -4.29 6.07 -16.82
CA VAL A 47 -3.65 5.17 -17.79
C VAL A 47 -4.15 5.40 -19.21
N THR A 48 -5.45 5.65 -19.40
CA THR A 48 -6.05 5.99 -20.70
C THR A 48 -5.47 7.29 -21.25
N MET A 49 -5.13 8.23 -20.37
CA MET A 49 -4.43 9.46 -20.72
C MET A 49 -2.93 9.24 -21.03
N GLY A 50 -2.42 8.01 -20.95
CA GLY A 50 -1.00 7.68 -21.15
C GLY A 50 -0.11 8.08 -19.97
N LEU A 51 -0.66 8.18 -18.76
CA LEU A 51 0.07 8.58 -17.56
C LEU A 51 0.55 7.37 -16.75
N SER A 52 1.80 7.45 -16.32
CA SER A 52 2.51 6.51 -15.45
C SER A 52 2.61 7.04 -14.02
N GLY A 53 2.73 6.12 -13.07
CA GLY A 53 2.98 6.36 -11.65
C GLY A 53 1.97 5.68 -10.71
N ILE A 54 0.84 5.19 -11.23
CA ILE A 54 -0.20 4.50 -10.43
C ILE A 54 -0.79 3.27 -11.12
N GLU A 55 -0.32 2.90 -12.31
CA GLU A 55 -0.78 1.74 -13.08
C GLU A 55 -0.62 0.43 -12.30
N ALA A 56 0.40 0.32 -11.44
CA ALA A 56 0.61 -0.86 -10.61
C ALA A 56 -0.38 -0.97 -9.43
N LEU A 57 -1.14 0.10 -9.18
CA LEU A 57 -2.20 0.19 -8.16
C LEU A 57 -3.60 -0.15 -8.72
N SER A 58 -3.65 -0.72 -9.93
CA SER A 58 -4.88 -1.16 -10.59
C SER A 58 -5.61 -2.27 -9.83
N ALA A 59 -6.94 -2.29 -9.97
CA ALA A 59 -7.90 -3.17 -9.34
C ALA A 59 -7.78 -3.24 -7.80
N ILE A 60 -7.31 -2.17 -7.17
CA ILE A 60 -7.41 -1.98 -5.72
C ILE A 60 -8.78 -1.38 -5.42
N PRO A 61 -9.63 -2.02 -4.60
CA PRO A 61 -10.94 -1.50 -4.27
C PRO A 61 -10.84 -0.32 -3.29
N GLY A 62 -11.86 0.53 -3.28
CA GLY A 62 -11.99 1.66 -2.36
C GLY A 62 -11.99 2.99 -3.08
N THR A 63 -11.91 4.07 -2.32
CA THR A 63 -11.94 5.43 -2.88
C THR A 63 -10.56 6.07 -2.91
N ALA A 64 -10.37 7.06 -3.77
CA ALA A 64 -9.13 7.83 -3.87
C ALA A 64 -8.69 8.41 -2.51
N GLY A 65 -9.62 8.97 -1.73
CA GLY A 65 -9.32 9.54 -0.41
C GLY A 65 -8.93 8.51 0.65
N ALA A 66 -9.22 7.22 0.45
CA ALA A 66 -8.78 6.16 1.35
C ALA A 66 -7.32 5.73 1.07
N THR A 67 -6.80 6.00 -0.13
CA THR A 67 -5.45 5.57 -0.53
C THR A 67 -4.33 6.11 0.36
N PRO A 68 -4.34 7.38 0.82
CA PRO A 68 -3.29 7.89 1.70
C PRO A 68 -3.34 7.27 3.10
N VAL A 69 -4.53 6.89 3.59
CA VAL A 69 -4.70 6.42 4.98
C VAL A 69 -3.81 5.23 5.30
N GLN A 70 -3.66 4.30 4.37
CA GLN A 70 -2.77 3.15 4.53
C GLN A 70 -1.54 3.19 3.64
N ASN A 71 -1.22 4.33 3.02
CA ASN A 71 -0.20 4.40 1.97
C ASN A 71 -0.35 3.20 0.99
N VAL A 72 -1.50 3.15 0.31
CA VAL A 72 -1.86 2.05 -0.58
C VAL A 72 -0.72 1.81 -1.57
N GLY A 73 -0.36 0.53 -1.72
CA GLY A 73 0.73 0.15 -2.60
C GLY A 73 0.60 -1.29 -3.09
N ALA A 74 1.08 -1.55 -4.29
CA ALA A 74 1.11 -2.88 -4.88
C ALA A 74 2.19 -2.92 -5.97
N TYR A 75 2.77 -4.11 -6.16
CA TYR A 75 3.75 -4.37 -7.24
C TYR A 75 4.86 -3.32 -7.34
N GLY A 76 5.39 -2.88 -6.20
CA GLY A 76 6.51 -1.93 -6.12
C GLY A 76 6.13 -0.44 -6.11
N GLN A 77 4.88 -0.08 -6.39
CA GLN A 77 4.40 1.31 -6.31
C GLN A 77 3.61 1.57 -5.03
N GLU A 78 3.63 2.82 -4.58
CA GLU A 78 2.88 3.33 -3.44
C GLU A 78 2.31 4.71 -3.77
N ILE A 79 1.14 5.05 -3.21
CA ILE A 79 0.50 6.36 -3.43
C ILE A 79 1.41 7.52 -3.02
N ALA A 80 2.23 7.32 -1.97
CA ALA A 80 3.20 8.31 -1.51
C ALA A 80 4.23 8.71 -2.58
N SER A 81 4.47 7.88 -3.60
CA SER A 81 5.42 8.20 -4.68
C SER A 81 4.90 9.24 -5.68
N THR A 82 3.57 9.40 -5.79
CA THR A 82 2.95 10.32 -6.74
C THR A 82 2.11 11.40 -6.08
N LEU A 83 1.66 11.20 -4.83
CA LEU A 83 0.92 12.20 -4.08
C LEU A 83 1.79 13.43 -3.79
N THR A 84 1.32 14.61 -4.16
CA THR A 84 2.00 15.88 -3.83
C THR A 84 1.42 16.51 -2.57
N GLU A 85 0.10 16.50 -2.47
CA GLU A 85 -0.66 17.06 -1.36
C GLU A 85 -2.07 16.47 -1.31
N LEU A 86 -2.79 16.71 -0.22
CA LEU A 86 -4.20 16.41 -0.08
C LEU A 86 -4.92 17.53 0.68
N GLU A 87 -6.21 17.69 0.41
CA GLU A 87 -7.08 18.56 1.18
C GLU A 87 -7.88 17.73 2.17
N ALA A 88 -8.04 18.26 3.39
CA ALA A 88 -8.84 17.63 4.40
C ALA A 88 -9.56 18.66 5.27
N TYR A 89 -10.69 18.26 5.84
CA TYR A 89 -11.28 18.95 6.98
C TYR A 89 -10.62 18.44 8.27
N ASP A 90 -9.97 19.33 9.01
CA ASP A 90 -9.38 19.02 10.33
C ASP A 90 -10.46 19.13 11.40
N MET A 91 -10.86 18.01 11.99
CA MET A 91 -11.91 17.94 13.01
C MET A 91 -11.51 18.60 14.32
N LYS A 92 -10.20 18.76 14.60
CA LYS A 92 -9.69 19.42 15.79
C LYS A 92 -9.71 20.94 15.62
N GLU A 93 -9.16 21.42 14.51
CA GLU A 93 -9.05 22.86 14.20
C GLU A 93 -10.31 23.43 13.55
N LYS A 94 -11.26 22.58 13.17
CA LYS A 94 -12.55 22.90 12.55
C LYS A 94 -12.45 23.73 11.26
N ARG A 95 -11.41 23.47 10.46
CA ARG A 95 -11.16 24.18 9.20
C ARG A 95 -10.59 23.25 8.14
N PHE A 96 -10.68 23.67 6.88
CA PHE A 96 -9.97 23.01 5.80
C PHE A 96 -8.46 23.28 5.90
N VAL A 97 -7.69 22.23 5.62
CA VAL A 97 -6.23 22.24 5.59
C VAL A 97 -5.74 21.57 4.32
N VAL A 98 -4.55 21.98 3.86
CA VAL A 98 -3.77 21.27 2.87
C VAL A 98 -2.60 20.62 3.60
N LEU A 99 -2.44 19.31 3.41
CA LEU A 99 -1.31 18.55 3.93
C LEU A 99 -0.43 18.15 2.75
N LYS A 100 0.86 18.51 2.78
CA LYS A 100 1.80 18.05 1.75
C LYS A 100 2.17 16.60 2.00
N ASN A 101 2.75 15.94 0.99
CA ASN A 101 3.25 14.58 1.11
C ASN A 101 4.15 14.38 2.34
N ALA A 102 5.07 15.32 2.58
CA ALA A 102 5.99 15.29 3.72
C ALA A 102 5.28 15.35 5.09
N ASP A 103 4.09 15.95 5.16
CA ASP A 103 3.31 16.06 6.39
C ASP A 103 2.49 14.79 6.68
N CYS A 104 2.32 13.91 5.70
CA CYS A 104 1.46 12.72 5.82
C CYS A 104 2.13 11.55 6.58
N GLY A 105 3.44 11.64 6.84
CA GLY A 105 4.20 10.62 7.57
C GLY A 105 4.12 9.24 6.94
N PHE A 106 4.24 9.14 5.61
CA PHE A 106 4.11 7.86 4.90
C PHE A 106 5.27 6.90 5.20
N ALA A 107 4.91 5.65 5.45
CA ALA A 107 5.81 4.51 5.55
C ALA A 107 5.09 3.24 5.06
N TYR A 108 5.72 2.06 5.16
CA TYR A 108 5.08 0.82 4.70
C TYR A 108 3.75 0.58 5.42
N ARG A 109 2.66 0.64 4.65
CA ARG A 109 1.28 0.53 5.16
C ARG A 109 0.96 1.50 6.30
N TYR A 110 1.60 2.66 6.31
CA TYR A 110 1.55 3.62 7.42
C TYR A 110 1.40 5.07 6.94
N SER A 111 0.65 5.85 7.73
CA SER A 111 0.49 7.30 7.62
C SER A 111 0.01 7.84 8.96
N ILE A 112 0.09 9.17 9.17
CA ILE A 112 -0.48 9.80 10.38
C ILE A 112 -2.00 9.56 10.52
N PHE A 113 -2.72 9.38 9.41
CA PHE A 113 -4.18 9.26 9.38
C PHE A 113 -4.70 7.99 10.04
N LYS A 114 -3.85 6.95 10.11
CA LYS A 114 -4.17 5.68 10.77
C LYS A 114 -3.51 5.52 12.14
N SER A 115 -2.62 6.43 12.53
CA SER A 115 -1.78 6.33 13.73
C SER A 115 -1.93 7.54 14.64
N THR A 116 -0.97 8.46 14.65
CA THR A 116 -0.85 9.59 15.58
C THR A 116 -2.02 10.57 15.47
N GLU A 117 -2.61 10.70 14.29
CA GLU A 117 -3.72 11.62 13.99
C GLU A 117 -4.98 10.86 13.56
N ASN A 118 -5.15 9.63 14.06
CA ASN A 118 -6.30 8.78 13.75
C ASN A 118 -7.62 9.50 14.08
N ARG A 119 -8.56 9.48 13.12
CA ARG A 119 -9.89 10.14 13.18
C ARG A 119 -9.88 11.66 13.22
N ARG A 120 -8.74 12.34 13.03
CA ARG A 120 -8.68 13.81 12.99
C ARG A 120 -9.09 14.40 11.64
N TYR A 121 -8.66 13.79 10.55
CA TYR A 121 -8.81 14.38 9.21
C TYR A 121 -9.88 13.67 8.39
N ILE A 122 -10.76 14.44 7.75
CA ILE A 122 -11.66 13.97 6.69
C ILE A 122 -11.07 14.42 5.36
N ILE A 123 -10.41 13.50 4.64
CA ILE A 123 -9.80 13.79 3.34
C ILE A 123 -10.89 14.10 2.31
N THR A 124 -10.78 15.22 1.62
CA THR A 124 -11.75 15.70 0.62
C THR A 124 -11.23 15.64 -0.81
N SER A 125 -9.92 15.77 -1.02
CA SER A 125 -9.29 15.54 -2.31
C SER A 125 -7.83 15.10 -2.14
N ILE A 126 -7.28 14.45 -3.15
CA ILE A 126 -5.84 14.16 -3.26
C ILE A 126 -5.31 14.79 -4.55
N THR A 127 -4.06 15.24 -4.53
CA THR A 127 -3.37 15.75 -5.72
C THR A 127 -2.21 14.83 -6.05
N LEU A 128 -2.18 14.32 -7.28
CA LEU A 128 -1.15 13.41 -7.78
C LEU A 128 -0.35 14.08 -8.89
N LYS A 129 0.97 13.89 -8.89
CA LYS A 129 1.86 14.21 -10.01
C LYS A 129 2.23 12.91 -10.72
N LEU A 130 1.75 12.75 -11.94
CA LEU A 130 2.01 11.60 -12.82
C LEU A 130 2.90 12.02 -13.99
N SER A 131 3.47 11.05 -14.71
CA SER A 131 4.37 11.32 -15.84
C SER A 131 3.90 10.64 -17.13
N ARG A 132 4.34 11.13 -18.30
CA ARG A 132 4.19 10.45 -19.61
C ARG A 132 5.38 9.53 -19.92
N ILE A 133 6.29 9.37 -18.96
CA ILE A 133 7.47 8.52 -19.11
C ILE A 133 7.03 7.08 -18.96
N ALA A 134 7.29 6.25 -19.97
CA ALA A 134 6.91 4.83 -19.96
C ALA A 134 7.52 4.10 -18.75
N PRO A 135 6.78 3.19 -18.09
CA PRO A 135 7.32 2.33 -17.03
C PRO A 135 8.54 1.54 -17.52
N GLN A 136 9.55 1.39 -16.67
CA GLN A 136 10.80 0.70 -17.01
C GLN A 136 11.10 -0.43 -16.04
N PRO A 137 11.72 -1.54 -16.51
CA PRO A 137 12.21 -2.61 -15.65
C PRO A 137 13.44 -2.16 -14.82
N PRO A 138 13.80 -2.90 -13.76
CA PRO A 138 13.14 -4.12 -13.28
C PRO A 138 11.79 -3.83 -12.60
N PHE A 139 10.78 -4.66 -12.89
CA PHE A 139 9.49 -4.61 -12.20
C PHE A 139 9.48 -5.51 -10.96
N TYR A 140 8.47 -5.34 -10.11
CA TYR A 140 8.24 -6.25 -8.98
C TYR A 140 8.16 -7.71 -9.46
N ASP A 141 8.81 -8.64 -8.77
CA ASP A 141 9.09 -10.00 -9.25
C ASP A 141 7.90 -10.70 -9.93
N SER A 142 6.72 -10.66 -9.31
CA SER A 142 5.56 -11.35 -9.89
C SER A 142 4.96 -10.65 -11.12
N LEU A 143 5.18 -9.34 -11.26
CA LEU A 143 4.85 -8.60 -12.46
C LEU A 143 5.89 -8.85 -13.55
N GLN A 144 7.19 -8.78 -13.21
CA GLN A 144 8.27 -9.09 -14.15
C GLN A 144 8.11 -10.49 -14.74
N LYS A 145 7.91 -11.50 -13.88
CA LYS A 145 7.68 -12.88 -14.28
C LYS A 145 6.50 -13.02 -15.25
N TYR A 146 5.38 -12.32 -14.98
CA TYR A 146 4.23 -12.34 -15.87
C TYR A 146 4.57 -11.75 -17.24
N LEU A 147 5.27 -10.62 -17.28
CA LEU A 147 5.68 -9.97 -18.53
C LEU A 147 6.61 -10.88 -19.35
N ASP A 148 7.58 -11.51 -18.69
CA ASP A 148 8.54 -12.43 -19.32
C ASP A 148 7.84 -13.68 -19.89
N GLU A 149 6.95 -14.31 -19.11
CA GLU A 149 6.17 -15.49 -19.52
C GLU A 149 5.25 -15.20 -20.73
N HIS A 150 4.84 -13.94 -20.89
CA HIS A 150 3.99 -13.50 -22.01
C HIS A 150 4.79 -12.81 -23.14
N ASN A 151 6.12 -12.82 -23.08
CA ASN A 151 7.01 -12.18 -24.06
C ASN A 151 6.71 -10.68 -24.30
N ILE A 152 6.29 -9.96 -23.26
CA ILE A 152 5.96 -8.55 -23.33
C ILE A 152 7.24 -7.73 -23.18
N THR A 153 7.60 -6.97 -24.22
CA THR A 153 8.83 -6.16 -24.27
C THR A 153 8.58 -4.65 -24.39
N TYR A 154 7.33 -4.24 -24.52
CA TYR A 154 6.92 -2.84 -24.61
C TYR A 154 5.98 -2.48 -23.45
N PHE A 155 6.41 -1.54 -22.62
CA PHE A 155 5.76 -1.24 -21.35
C PHE A 155 5.06 0.11 -21.40
N THR A 156 3.78 0.11 -21.80
CA THR A 156 2.91 1.27 -21.59
C THR A 156 2.23 1.17 -20.22
N PRO A 157 1.73 2.28 -19.65
CA PRO A 157 0.90 2.22 -18.45
C PRO A 157 -0.29 1.25 -18.60
N GLN A 158 -0.87 1.16 -19.80
CA GLN A 158 -1.97 0.23 -20.10
C GLN A 158 -1.52 -1.23 -20.01
N VAL A 159 -0.37 -1.57 -20.61
CA VAL A 159 0.18 -2.93 -20.55
C VAL A 159 0.46 -3.35 -19.12
N ILE A 160 1.01 -2.45 -18.29
CA ILE A 160 1.26 -2.75 -16.88
C ILE A 160 -0.05 -2.91 -16.09
N ARG A 161 -1.04 -2.03 -16.31
CA ARG A 161 -2.38 -2.16 -15.73
C ARG A 161 -3.00 -3.51 -16.05
N ASP A 162 -2.99 -3.92 -17.32
CA ASP A 162 -3.60 -5.17 -17.78
C ASP A 162 -2.92 -6.39 -17.14
N ALA A 163 -1.58 -6.39 -17.10
CA ALA A 163 -0.80 -7.43 -16.42
C ALA A 163 -1.14 -7.51 -14.93
N VAL A 164 -1.20 -6.36 -14.23
CA VAL A 164 -1.55 -6.30 -12.81
C VAL A 164 -2.95 -6.83 -12.55
N ILE A 165 -3.93 -6.44 -13.37
CA ILE A 165 -5.31 -6.94 -13.26
C ILE A 165 -5.36 -8.46 -13.47
N ALA A 166 -4.66 -8.98 -14.48
CA ALA A 166 -4.59 -10.43 -14.75
C ALA A 166 -4.00 -11.19 -13.54
N ILE A 167 -2.87 -10.73 -13.00
CA ILE A 167 -2.23 -11.34 -11.83
C ILE A 167 -3.15 -11.28 -10.60
N ARG A 168 -3.86 -10.16 -10.39
CA ARG A 168 -4.78 -9.99 -9.25
C ARG A 168 -5.99 -10.90 -9.35
N LYS A 169 -6.59 -11.06 -10.54
CA LYS A 169 -7.74 -11.96 -10.77
C LYS A 169 -7.43 -13.41 -10.40
N VAL A 170 -6.18 -13.85 -10.63
CA VAL A 170 -5.76 -15.21 -10.26
C VAL A 170 -5.51 -15.33 -8.75
N LYS A 171 -4.96 -14.29 -8.11
CA LYS A 171 -4.54 -14.34 -6.70
C LYS A 171 -5.66 -14.02 -5.70
N LEU A 172 -6.63 -13.19 -6.09
CA LEU A 172 -7.63 -12.62 -5.19
C LEU A 172 -9.02 -13.08 -5.62
N PRO A 173 -9.81 -13.68 -4.71
CA PRO A 173 -11.17 -14.03 -5.03
C PRO A 173 -12.01 -12.77 -5.25
N ASN A 174 -12.91 -12.81 -6.23
CA ASN A 174 -13.79 -11.67 -6.53
C ASN A 174 -14.64 -11.34 -5.30
N PRO A 175 -14.56 -10.13 -4.73
CA PRO A 175 -15.28 -9.78 -3.50
C PRO A 175 -16.81 -9.83 -3.64
N VAL A 176 -17.35 -9.74 -4.86
CA VAL A 176 -18.79 -9.93 -5.12
C VAL A 176 -19.20 -11.40 -4.99
N LEU A 177 -18.32 -12.32 -5.40
CA LEU A 177 -18.56 -13.77 -5.33
C LEU A 177 -18.12 -14.38 -4.00
N THR A 178 -17.09 -13.81 -3.38
CA THR A 178 -16.49 -14.26 -2.13
C THR A 178 -16.07 -13.03 -1.34
N PRO A 179 -16.97 -12.48 -0.51
CA PRO A 179 -16.71 -11.27 0.28
C PRO A 179 -15.41 -11.37 1.08
N ASN A 180 -14.52 -10.40 0.87
CA ASN A 180 -13.23 -10.32 1.54
C ASN A 180 -12.76 -8.87 1.64
N THR A 181 -11.79 -8.60 2.51
CA THR A 181 -11.15 -7.28 2.66
C THR A 181 -9.73 -7.25 2.10
N GLY A 182 -9.44 -8.10 1.11
CA GLY A 182 -8.09 -8.33 0.60
C GLY A 182 -7.19 -9.04 1.62
N SER A 183 -5.88 -8.75 1.59
CA SER A 183 -4.93 -9.27 2.57
C SER A 183 -5.29 -8.81 3.97
N PHE A 184 -5.63 -9.75 4.85
CA PHE A 184 -6.02 -9.46 6.22
C PHE A 184 -4.82 -9.08 7.12
N PHE A 185 -3.67 -9.68 6.85
CA PHE A 185 -2.42 -9.46 7.58
C PHE A 185 -1.44 -8.60 6.78
N LYS A 186 -0.68 -7.75 7.49
CA LYS A 186 0.51 -7.10 6.93
C LYS A 186 1.62 -8.16 6.78
N ASN A 187 2.56 -7.91 5.87
CA ASN A 187 3.79 -8.69 5.85
C ASN A 187 4.62 -8.31 7.09
N PRO A 188 5.05 -9.28 7.93
CA PRO A 188 5.92 -9.00 9.05
C PRO A 188 7.26 -8.44 8.58
N ILE A 189 7.76 -7.47 9.35
CA ILE A 189 9.10 -6.93 9.22
C ILE A 189 9.93 -7.60 10.31
N ILE A 190 11.09 -8.13 9.94
CA ILE A 190 11.97 -8.80 10.90
C ILE A 190 13.43 -8.44 10.65
N GLU A 191 14.25 -8.64 11.67
CA GLU A 191 15.70 -8.47 11.56
C GLU A 191 16.34 -9.58 10.71
N GLU A 192 17.51 -9.28 10.15
CA GLU A 192 18.21 -10.19 9.25
C GLU A 192 18.64 -11.49 9.92
N TRP A 193 19.03 -11.45 11.21
CA TRP A 193 19.40 -12.66 11.94
C TRP A 193 18.23 -13.65 12.05
N LEU A 194 17.01 -13.15 12.30
CA LEU A 194 15.83 -13.99 12.41
C LEU A 194 15.44 -14.57 11.05
N LEU A 195 15.62 -13.81 9.95
CA LEU A 195 15.44 -14.35 8.60
C LEU A 195 16.42 -15.49 8.33
N ASN A 196 17.68 -15.31 8.70
CA ASN A 196 18.71 -16.32 8.52
C ASN A 196 18.40 -17.59 9.32
N GLU A 197 17.87 -17.45 10.54
CA GLU A 197 17.43 -18.59 11.34
C GLU A 197 16.24 -19.32 10.68
N LEU A 198 15.24 -18.57 10.21
CA LEU A 198 14.08 -19.15 9.51
C LEU A 198 14.48 -19.90 8.25
N ARG A 199 15.47 -19.39 7.50
CA ARG A 199 15.98 -20.03 6.27
C ARG A 199 16.63 -21.39 6.51
N LYS A 200 17.18 -21.65 7.71
CA LYS A 200 17.69 -22.99 8.05
C LYS A 200 16.59 -24.05 8.03
N THR A 201 15.34 -23.64 8.34
CA THR A 201 14.17 -24.54 8.33
C THR A 201 13.36 -24.44 7.04
N TYR A 202 13.31 -23.25 6.43
CA TYR A 202 12.51 -22.93 5.26
C TYR A 202 13.39 -22.24 4.20
N ASP A 203 14.14 -23.04 3.44
CA ASP A 203 15.16 -22.56 2.50
C ASP A 203 14.60 -21.64 1.39
N ASP A 204 13.33 -21.83 1.00
CA ASP A 204 12.64 -21.04 -0.03
C ASP A 204 11.72 -19.93 0.52
N ILE A 205 11.89 -19.52 1.80
CA ILE A 205 11.02 -18.53 2.43
C ILE A 205 11.03 -17.18 1.66
N PRO A 206 9.88 -16.71 1.15
CA PRO A 206 9.82 -15.45 0.42
C PRO A 206 10.14 -14.24 1.33
N SER A 207 11.18 -13.49 0.96
CA SER A 207 11.63 -12.31 1.70
C SER A 207 12.00 -11.17 0.75
N TYR A 208 11.73 -9.93 1.16
CA TYR A 208 12.03 -8.72 0.39
C TYR A 208 12.81 -7.74 1.27
N THR A 209 13.91 -7.18 0.75
CA THR A 209 14.66 -6.14 1.46
C THR A 209 13.92 -4.82 1.39
N MET A 210 13.86 -4.08 2.50
CA MET A 210 13.23 -2.76 2.56
C MET A 210 14.27 -1.72 2.99
N ALA A 211 14.23 -0.54 2.36
CA ALA A 211 15.15 0.55 2.72
C ALA A 211 14.78 1.15 4.10
N ALA A 212 15.81 1.44 4.92
CA ALA A 212 15.70 1.95 6.31
C ALA A 212 14.83 3.22 6.49
N LYS A 213 14.53 3.97 5.43
CA LYS A 213 13.66 5.17 5.48
C LYS A 213 12.16 4.87 5.40
N ARG A 214 11.76 3.60 5.21
CA ARG A 214 10.33 3.20 5.10
C ARG A 214 9.76 2.64 6.40
N PHE A 215 10.48 2.80 7.51
CA PHE A 215 10.10 2.34 8.85
C PHE A 215 9.52 3.47 9.69
N CYS A 216 8.50 3.16 10.48
CA CYS A 216 8.09 3.99 11.60
C CYS A 216 8.31 3.20 12.88
N ASP A 217 9.23 3.67 13.71
CA ASP A 217 9.48 3.10 15.03
C ASP A 217 8.21 3.22 15.89
N GLY A 218 7.73 2.10 16.44
CA GLY A 218 6.71 2.09 17.49
C GLY A 218 5.41 1.32 17.24
N GLU A 219 5.14 0.79 16.04
CA GLU A 219 3.86 0.06 15.76
C GLU A 219 3.96 -1.48 15.81
N PHE A 220 5.16 -2.05 15.98
CA PHE A 220 5.37 -3.51 16.02
C PHE A 220 5.99 -3.97 17.35
N ASN A 221 5.31 -3.68 18.46
CA ASN A 221 5.50 -4.47 19.68
C ASN A 221 4.70 -5.76 19.52
N VAL A 222 5.25 -6.72 18.77
CA VAL A 222 4.97 -8.13 19.01
C VAL A 222 5.88 -8.47 20.19
N ASP A 223 5.32 -8.99 21.29
CA ASP A 223 6.09 -9.35 22.49
C ASP A 223 7.40 -10.07 22.09
N GLY A 224 8.54 -9.41 22.27
CA GLY A 224 9.87 -9.92 21.91
C GLY A 224 10.69 -9.15 20.87
N ILE A 225 10.17 -8.09 20.23
CA ILE A 225 10.96 -7.27 19.29
C ILE A 225 11.24 -5.89 19.88
N SER A 226 12.44 -5.73 20.45
CA SER A 226 12.93 -4.46 20.99
C SER A 226 13.94 -3.80 20.06
N ARG A 227 13.64 -2.55 19.70
CA ARG A 227 14.57 -1.43 19.42
C ARG A 227 15.66 -1.69 18.35
N VAL A 228 15.49 -1.10 17.16
CA VAL A 228 16.59 -0.90 16.21
C VAL A 228 17.34 0.37 16.63
N GLU A 229 18.41 0.21 17.41
CA GLU A 229 19.52 1.17 17.37
C GLU A 229 20.39 0.75 16.18
N ASP A 230 20.78 1.74 15.35
CA ASP A 230 21.66 1.62 14.18
C ASP A 230 21.04 1.12 12.87
N GLY A 231 20.53 2.07 12.07
CA GLY A 231 20.92 2.32 10.66
C GLY A 231 20.87 1.23 9.58
N GLU A 232 20.57 -0.04 9.87
CA GLU A 232 20.69 -1.14 8.91
C GLU A 232 19.37 -1.51 8.23
N ALA A 233 19.50 -2.10 7.03
CA ALA A 233 18.39 -2.47 6.17
C ALA A 233 17.58 -3.63 6.76
N VAL A 234 16.34 -3.37 7.16
CA VAL A 234 15.45 -4.41 7.69
C VAL A 234 14.73 -5.14 6.55
N ARG A 235 14.56 -6.46 6.67
CA ARG A 235 13.94 -7.31 5.64
C ARG A 235 12.49 -7.64 6.01
N GLY A 236 11.57 -7.48 5.07
CA GLY A 236 10.19 -7.95 5.20
C GLY A 236 10.08 -9.42 4.80
N ILE A 237 9.37 -10.24 5.58
CA ILE A 237 8.97 -11.59 5.15
C ILE A 237 7.54 -11.55 4.63
N GLY A 238 7.33 -12.13 3.45
CA GLY A 238 5.99 -12.43 2.96
C GLY A 238 5.65 -13.90 3.25
N VAL A 239 4.92 -14.19 4.32
CA VAL A 239 4.51 -15.57 4.60
C VAL A 239 3.31 -15.94 3.72
N LYS A 240 3.51 -16.86 2.78
CA LYS A 240 2.44 -17.50 2.02
C LYS A 240 2.49 -19.01 2.24
N ARG A 241 1.54 -19.57 2.98
CA ARG A 241 1.34 -21.02 2.99
C ARG A 241 0.48 -21.42 1.78
N ARG A 242 0.94 -22.37 0.96
CA ARG A 242 0.13 -22.98 -0.10
C ARG A 242 -1.12 -23.61 0.53
N GLY A 243 -2.31 -23.23 0.07
CA GLY A 243 -3.56 -23.94 0.35
C GLY A 243 -4.43 -23.46 1.52
N ILE A 244 -4.06 -22.40 2.24
CA ILE A 244 -4.92 -21.79 3.27
C ILE A 244 -4.91 -20.27 3.07
N PHE A 245 -6.10 -19.68 2.89
CA PHE A 245 -6.27 -18.22 2.82
C PHE A 245 -5.59 -17.58 4.04
N GLY A 246 -4.70 -16.63 3.78
CA GLY A 246 -3.71 -16.06 4.71
C GLY A 246 -4.01 -16.22 6.19
N VAL A 247 -3.37 -17.22 6.81
CA VAL A 247 -3.10 -17.24 8.25
C VAL A 247 -1.63 -16.87 8.39
N GLY A 248 -1.36 -15.69 8.93
CA GLY A 248 -0.01 -15.32 9.36
C GLY A 248 0.40 -16.26 10.48
N VAL A 249 1.62 -16.81 10.40
CA VAL A 249 2.18 -17.60 11.49
C VAL A 249 2.49 -16.64 12.64
N VAL A 250 1.80 -16.80 13.77
CA VAL A 250 2.33 -16.37 15.06
C VAL A 250 3.47 -17.34 15.34
N VAL A 251 4.72 -16.89 15.23
CA VAL A 251 5.85 -17.67 15.73
C VAL A 251 5.85 -17.45 17.24
N ASP A 252 5.30 -18.41 17.99
CA ASP A 252 5.51 -18.51 19.44
C ASP A 252 6.96 -18.93 19.64
N VAL A 253 7.86 -17.95 19.81
CA VAL A 253 9.24 -18.22 20.24
C VAL A 253 9.20 -18.45 21.74
N LYS A 254 8.80 -19.67 22.15
CA LYS A 254 9.17 -20.17 23.47
C LYS A 254 10.66 -20.42 23.49
N GLY A 255 11.41 -19.40 23.87
CA GLY A 255 12.82 -19.44 24.21
C GLY A 255 13.07 -18.62 25.47
N THR A 256 12.38 -18.94 26.57
CA THR A 256 12.84 -18.54 27.89
C THR A 256 14.01 -19.46 28.26
N ASP A 257 15.22 -19.06 27.90
CA ASP A 257 16.41 -19.52 28.61
C ASP A 257 16.59 -18.58 29.81
N VAL A 258 15.94 -18.95 30.91
CA VAL A 258 16.27 -18.38 32.22
C VAL A 258 17.59 -19.04 32.60
N GLY A 259 18.66 -18.24 32.58
CA GLY A 259 20.00 -18.72 32.92
C GLY A 259 20.03 -19.48 34.24
N GLU A 260 20.76 -20.59 34.25
CA GLU A 260 21.28 -21.18 35.47
C GLU A 260 22.80 -20.93 35.57
N LYS A 261 23.15 -20.35 36.72
CA LYS A 261 24.46 -20.03 37.32
C LYS A 261 25.12 -18.70 36.94
#